data_AF-A0A438G6U4-F1
#
_entry.id   AF-A0A438G6U4-F1
#
_cell.length_a   1.000
_cell.length_b   1.000
_cell.length_c   1.000
_cell.angle_alpha   90.00
_cell.angle_beta   90.00
_cell.angle_gamma   90.00
#
_symmetry.space_group_name_H-M   'P 1'
#
loop_
_entity.id
_entity.type
_entity.pdbx_description
1 polymer ?
#
loop_
_entity_poly.entity_id
_entity_poly.type
_entity_poly.pdbx_seq_one_letter_code
_entity_poly.pdbx_strand_id
1 'polypeptide(L)'
;MKAQLVEKDPETAIVLFWKAINAGDRVDSALKDMAVVMKQLNRTEEAIEAIKSFRGLCSKQAQEPLDNVLIDLYKKCGRMDQQIDLLKQKLRLIYQGEAFNGKPTKTARSHGKKFQVSIKQETSRILGNLGWAYMQKSKFMAAEVVYKKAQMIDPDANKACNLARCLIKQARNVEAHLVLNEVLQGKLLGSEDCQTQNRAQELMLELEPKWLPPPETVKITGFDLEDDFIDELEKLLNEWSPLRTKRLPIFEEISSYRNQLLS
;
A
#
# COMPACT_ATOMS: atom_id res chain seq x y z
N MET A 1 0.32 7.44 31.79
CA MET A 1 -1.14 7.27 31.99
C MET A 1 -1.89 6.75 30.76
N LYS A 2 -1.77 7.32 29.54
CA LYS A 2 -2.56 6.86 28.37
C LYS A 2 -2.44 5.36 28.03
N ALA A 3 -1.22 4.82 27.92
CA ALA A 3 -1.04 3.41 27.55
C ALA A 3 -1.53 2.42 28.64
N GLN A 4 -1.33 2.76 29.92
CA GLN A 4 -1.69 1.91 31.05
C GLN A 4 -3.20 1.78 31.30
N LEU A 5 -4.01 2.77 30.88
CA LEU A 5 -5.47 2.68 30.99
C LEU A 5 -6.08 1.84 29.85
N VAL A 6 -5.54 1.96 28.64
CA VAL A 6 -6.04 1.23 27.46
C VAL A 6 -5.86 -0.29 27.62
N GLU A 7 -4.78 -0.74 28.26
CA GLU A 7 -4.55 -2.17 28.52
C GLU A 7 -5.43 -2.75 29.62
N LYS A 8 -5.92 -1.91 30.56
CA LYS A 8 -6.70 -2.37 31.71
C LYS A 8 -8.21 -2.37 31.45
N ASP A 9 -8.70 -1.41 30.68
CA ASP A 9 -10.12 -1.31 30.32
C ASP A 9 -10.30 -0.63 28.94
N PRO A 10 -10.27 -1.42 27.85
CA PRO A 10 -10.36 -0.89 26.49
C PRO A 10 -11.74 -0.29 26.17
N GLU A 11 -12.81 -0.75 26.83
CA GLU A 11 -14.16 -0.21 26.65
C GLU A 11 -14.29 1.19 27.29
N THR A 12 -13.81 1.36 28.52
CA THR A 12 -13.73 2.69 29.15
C THR A 12 -12.83 3.64 28.35
N ALA A 13 -11.73 3.13 27.76
CA ALA A 13 -10.87 3.95 26.91
C ALA A 13 -11.62 4.49 25.68
N ILE A 14 -12.46 3.69 25.02
CA ILE A 14 -13.30 4.15 23.89
C ILE A 14 -14.22 5.28 24.33
N VAL A 15 -14.88 5.15 25.49
CA VAL A 15 -15.75 6.21 26.03
C VAL A 15 -14.98 7.50 26.29
N LEU A 16 -13.76 7.41 26.82
CA LEU A 16 -12.91 8.58 27.06
C LEU A 16 -12.47 9.26 25.76
N PHE A 17 -12.08 8.48 24.74
CA PHE A 17 -11.75 9.05 23.43
C PHE A 17 -12.96 9.72 22.78
N TRP A 18 -14.14 9.10 22.86
CA TRP A 18 -15.38 9.68 22.35
C TRP A 18 -15.69 11.03 23.00
N LYS A 19 -15.55 11.12 24.33
CA LYS A 19 -15.71 12.39 25.07
C LYS A 19 -14.71 13.44 24.62
N ALA A 20 -13.44 13.06 24.43
CA ALA A 20 -12.40 13.97 23.96
C ALA A 20 -12.69 14.51 22.55
N ILE A 21 -13.13 13.65 21.63
CA ILE A 21 -13.51 14.04 20.26
C ILE A 21 -14.64 15.07 20.29
N ASN A 22 -15.71 14.80 21.04
CA ASN A 22 -16.85 15.72 21.13
C ASN A 22 -16.52 17.04 21.84
N ALA A 23 -15.55 17.04 22.75
CA ALA A 23 -15.04 18.24 23.40
C ALA A 23 -14.01 19.01 22.53
N GLY A 24 -13.64 18.47 21.36
CA GLY A 24 -12.60 19.05 20.50
C GLY A 24 -11.17 18.87 21.04
N ASP A 25 -10.97 18.05 22.09
CA ASP A 25 -9.65 17.85 22.70
C ASP A 25 -8.85 16.80 21.93
N ARG A 26 -7.76 17.26 21.28
CA ARG A 26 -6.77 16.40 20.59
C ARG A 26 -7.42 15.38 19.64
N VAL A 27 -8.43 15.82 18.90
CA VAL A 27 -9.29 15.01 18.02
C VAL A 27 -8.48 14.05 17.13
N ASP A 28 -7.42 14.54 16.48
CA ASP A 28 -6.52 13.75 15.64
C ASP A 28 -5.99 12.47 16.34
N SER A 29 -5.49 12.63 17.56
CA SER A 29 -4.93 11.52 18.33
C SER A 29 -6.02 10.66 18.96
N ALA A 30 -7.10 11.28 19.45
CA ALA A 30 -8.21 10.57 20.08
C ALA A 30 -8.91 9.65 19.08
N LEU A 31 -9.22 10.14 17.88
CA LEU A 31 -9.89 9.35 16.84
C LEU A 31 -9.02 8.17 16.37
N LYS A 32 -7.74 8.42 16.11
CA LYS A 32 -6.81 7.37 15.67
C LYS A 32 -6.63 6.31 16.75
N ASP A 33 -6.39 6.71 18.00
CA ASP A 33 -6.17 5.78 19.11
C ASP A 33 -7.46 4.99 19.41
N MET A 34 -8.64 5.64 19.36
CA MET A 34 -9.95 4.98 19.49
C MET A 34 -10.14 3.89 18.44
N ALA A 35 -9.88 4.19 17.16
CA ALA A 35 -10.02 3.22 16.08
C ALA A 35 -9.07 2.02 16.23
N VAL A 36 -7.84 2.23 16.75
CA VAL A 36 -6.89 1.15 17.05
C VAL A 36 -7.42 0.25 18.17
N VAL A 37 -7.97 0.82 19.25
CA VAL A 37 -8.58 0.04 20.35
C VAL A 37 -9.80 -0.73 19.86
N MET A 38 -10.69 -0.10 19.09
CA MET A 38 -11.85 -0.78 18.50
C MET A 38 -11.45 -1.92 17.57
N LYS A 39 -10.36 -1.77 16.79
CA LYS A 39 -9.78 -2.86 15.98
C LYS A 39 -9.34 -4.05 16.85
N GLN A 40 -8.76 -3.81 18.02
CA GLN A 40 -8.33 -4.86 18.96
C GLN A 40 -9.53 -5.61 19.55
N LEU A 41 -10.63 -4.90 19.81
CA LEU A 41 -11.90 -5.47 20.28
C LEU A 41 -12.76 -6.12 19.19
N ASN A 42 -12.23 -6.26 17.96
CA ASN A 42 -12.98 -6.75 16.79
C ASN A 42 -14.22 -5.91 16.42
N ARG A 43 -14.31 -4.66 16.89
CA ARG A 43 -15.35 -3.68 16.53
C ARG A 43 -14.93 -2.88 15.29
N THR A 44 -14.52 -3.60 14.24
CA THR A 44 -13.89 -3.00 13.05
C THR A 44 -14.85 -2.11 12.27
N GLU A 45 -16.12 -2.51 12.14
CA GLU A 45 -17.11 -1.74 11.41
C GLU A 45 -17.47 -0.43 12.11
N GLU A 46 -17.62 -0.48 13.43
CA GLU A 46 -17.83 0.73 14.23
C GLU A 46 -16.61 1.66 14.16
N ALA A 47 -15.39 1.12 14.14
CA ALA A 47 -14.17 1.91 13.97
C ALA A 47 -14.14 2.63 12.61
N ILE A 48 -14.56 1.96 11.53
CA ILE A 48 -14.67 2.55 10.20
C ILE A 48 -15.67 3.70 10.20
N GLU A 49 -16.86 3.50 10.77
CA GLU A 49 -17.89 4.54 10.81
C GLU A 49 -17.49 5.73 11.70
N ALA A 50 -16.80 5.47 12.82
CA ALA A 50 -16.21 6.53 13.63
C ALA A 50 -15.21 7.37 12.82
N ILE A 51 -14.27 6.73 12.10
CA ILE A 51 -13.31 7.46 11.27
C ILE A 51 -14.04 8.28 10.21
N LYS A 52 -15.00 7.70 9.48
CA LYS A 52 -15.76 8.43 8.45
C LYS A 52 -16.49 9.65 9.03
N SER A 53 -17.09 9.49 10.21
CA SER A 53 -17.89 10.53 10.87
C SER A 53 -17.03 11.69 11.38
N PHE A 54 -15.85 11.39 11.94
CA PHE A 54 -15.05 12.41 12.64
C PHE A 54 -13.82 12.88 11.87
N ARG A 55 -13.39 12.20 10.80
CA ARG A 55 -12.18 12.62 10.07
C ARG A 55 -12.24 14.04 9.51
N GLY A 56 -13.44 14.57 9.26
CA GLY A 56 -13.63 15.97 8.82
C GLY A 56 -13.27 17.00 9.89
N LEU A 57 -13.26 16.60 11.17
CA LEU A 57 -12.84 17.42 12.30
C LEU A 57 -11.32 17.35 12.52
N CYS A 58 -10.62 16.43 11.85
CA CYS A 58 -9.19 16.23 12.02
C CYS A 58 -8.38 17.14 11.10
N SER A 59 -7.14 17.42 11.50
CA SER A 59 -6.19 18.16 10.68
C SER A 59 -5.86 17.43 9.37
N LYS A 60 -5.32 18.17 8.38
CA LYS A 60 -4.82 17.58 7.13
C LYS A 60 -3.71 16.55 7.40
N GLN A 61 -2.87 16.80 8.40
CA GLN A 61 -1.76 15.92 8.78
C GLN A 61 -2.23 14.59 9.39
N ALA A 62 -3.43 14.56 9.97
CA ALA A 62 -4.02 13.35 10.53
C ALA A 62 -4.69 12.44 9.48
N GLN A 63 -4.98 12.95 8.28
CA GLN A 63 -5.66 12.17 7.24
C GLN A 63 -4.84 10.95 6.80
N GLU A 64 -3.54 11.10 6.57
CA GLU A 64 -2.71 9.98 6.15
C GLU A 64 -2.62 8.86 7.21
N PRO A 65 -2.35 9.14 8.51
CA PRO A 65 -2.45 8.14 9.56
C PRO A 65 -3.82 7.47 9.63
N LEU A 66 -4.92 8.22 9.47
CA LEU A 66 -6.27 7.67 9.47
C LEU A 66 -6.52 6.75 8.27
N ASP A 67 -6.05 7.12 7.07
CA ASP A 67 -6.13 6.27 5.89
C ASP A 67 -5.38 4.95 6.09
N ASN A 68 -4.20 4.99 6.73
CA ASN A 68 -3.45 3.77 7.02
C ASN A 68 -4.22 2.85 7.99
N VAL A 69 -4.90 3.42 9.00
CA VAL A 69 -5.79 2.65 9.88
C VAL A 69 -7.01 2.12 9.12
N LEU A 70 -7.60 2.90 8.22
CA LEU A 70 -8.73 2.45 7.39
C LEU A 70 -8.35 1.28 6.49
N ILE A 71 -7.18 1.31 5.84
CA ILE A 71 -6.70 0.19 5.01
C ILE A 71 -6.62 -1.10 5.84
N ASP A 72 -6.11 -1.01 7.06
CA ASP A 72 -6.03 -2.14 7.99
C ASP A 72 -7.41 -2.64 8.43
N LEU A 73 -8.36 -1.73 8.69
CA LEU A 73 -9.72 -2.05 9.08
C LEU A 73 -10.46 -2.73 7.93
N TYR A 74 -10.40 -2.18 6.72
CA TYR A 74 -11.01 -2.75 5.52
C TYR A 74 -10.47 -4.14 5.22
N LYS A 75 -9.15 -4.33 5.34
CA LYS A 75 -8.51 -5.64 5.25
C LYS A 75 -9.11 -6.64 6.25
N LYS A 76 -9.32 -6.21 7.50
CA LYS A 76 -9.83 -7.08 8.58
C LYS A 76 -11.31 -7.45 8.41
N CYS A 77 -12.16 -6.57 7.86
CA CYS A 77 -13.58 -6.86 7.63
C CYS A 77 -13.91 -7.31 6.19
N GLY A 78 -12.92 -7.57 5.34
CA GLY A 78 -13.17 -8.07 3.98
C GLY A 78 -13.67 -7.03 2.98
N ARG A 79 -13.61 -5.73 3.33
CA ARG A 79 -14.05 -4.59 2.50
C ARG A 79 -13.02 -4.24 1.42
N MET A 80 -12.78 -5.18 0.50
CA MET A 80 -11.71 -5.09 -0.50
C MET A 80 -11.90 -3.92 -1.48
N ASP A 81 -13.14 -3.60 -1.86
CA ASP A 81 -13.41 -2.50 -2.80
C ASP A 81 -13.04 -1.13 -2.20
N GLN A 82 -13.46 -0.87 -0.96
CA GLN A 82 -13.08 0.36 -0.26
C GLN A 82 -11.57 0.44 -0.02
N GLN A 83 -10.92 -0.72 0.21
CA GLN A 83 -9.46 -0.78 0.31
C GLN A 83 -8.79 -0.42 -1.01
N ILE A 84 -9.27 -0.98 -2.13
CA ILE A 84 -8.74 -0.71 -3.48
C ILE A 84 -8.89 0.78 -3.81
N ASP A 85 -10.07 1.36 -3.61
CA ASP A 85 -10.34 2.76 -3.92
C ASP A 85 -9.44 3.70 -3.13
N LEU A 86 -9.27 3.43 -1.83
CA LEU A 86 -8.39 4.22 -0.97
C LEU A 86 -6.92 4.08 -1.39
N LEU A 87 -6.46 2.89 -1.73
CA LEU A 87 -5.09 2.66 -2.22
C LEU A 87 -4.85 3.38 -3.56
N LYS A 88 -5.80 3.33 -4.49
CA LYS A 88 -5.75 4.07 -5.77
C LYS A 88 -5.70 5.57 -5.54
N GLN A 89 -6.52 6.10 -4.63
CA GLN A 89 -6.50 7.51 -4.26
C GLN A 89 -5.14 7.93 -3.69
N LYS A 90 -4.55 7.13 -2.80
CA LYS A 90 -3.22 7.43 -2.24
C LYS A 90 -2.13 7.46 -3.32
N LEU A 91 -2.17 6.54 -4.29
CA LEU A 91 -1.26 6.57 -5.44
C LEU A 91 -1.42 7.86 -6.25
N ARG A 92 -2.67 8.28 -6.53
CA ARG A 92 -2.94 9.56 -7.23
C ARG A 92 -2.37 10.76 -6.48
N LEU A 93 -2.55 10.82 -5.15
CA LEU A 93 -2.00 11.90 -4.33
C LEU A 93 -0.47 11.94 -4.30
N ILE A 94 0.19 10.79 -4.39
CA ILE A 94 1.65 10.72 -4.53
C ILE A 94 2.07 11.23 -5.90
N TYR A 95 1.38 10.79 -6.96
CA TYR A 95 1.66 11.21 -8.33
C TYR A 95 1.50 12.73 -8.50
N GLN A 96 0.44 13.30 -7.94
CA GLN A 96 0.18 14.76 -7.93
C GLN A 96 1.16 15.55 -7.05
N GLY A 97 2.03 14.86 -6.29
CA GLY A 97 2.98 15.49 -5.37
C GLY A 97 2.37 15.98 -4.05
N GLU A 98 1.05 15.86 -3.86
CA GLU A 98 0.34 16.32 -2.67
C GLU A 98 0.74 15.52 -1.42
N ALA A 99 0.92 14.20 -1.54
CA ALA A 99 1.25 13.33 -0.40
C ALA A 99 2.65 13.59 0.19
N PHE A 100 3.52 14.28 -0.56
CA PHE A 100 4.90 14.60 -0.16
C PHE A 100 5.19 16.11 -0.22
N ASN A 101 4.20 16.95 -0.49
CA ASN A 101 4.35 18.39 -0.73
C ASN A 101 5.47 18.71 -1.75
N GLY A 102 5.52 17.95 -2.84
CA GLY A 102 6.53 18.07 -3.90
C GLY A 102 7.96 17.66 -3.51
N LYS A 103 8.17 17.10 -2.31
CA LYS A 103 9.50 16.67 -1.84
C LYS A 103 9.75 15.19 -2.16
N PRO A 104 11.01 14.77 -2.39
CA PRO A 104 11.33 13.36 -2.66
C PRO A 104 11.16 12.45 -1.42
N THR A 105 11.21 13.02 -0.22
CA THR A 105 11.08 12.31 1.05
C THR A 105 10.22 13.10 2.04
N LYS A 106 9.61 12.40 2.98
CA LYS A 106 8.90 12.98 4.13
C LYS A 106 9.30 12.29 5.43
N THR A 107 9.18 13.01 6.53
CA THR A 107 9.44 12.45 7.86
C THR A 107 8.20 11.74 8.36
N ALA A 108 8.32 10.44 8.63
CA ALA A 108 7.31 9.64 9.30
C ALA A 108 7.74 9.38 10.76
N ARG A 109 6.78 8.98 11.60
CA ARG A 109 7.05 8.58 12.98
C ARG A 109 6.38 7.24 13.28
N SER A 110 7.15 6.32 13.83
CA SER A 110 6.66 5.03 14.32
C SER A 110 7.30 4.72 15.67
N HIS A 111 6.50 4.29 16.65
CA HIS A 111 6.93 4.01 18.03
C HIS A 111 7.86 5.09 18.63
N GLY A 112 7.52 6.36 18.40
CA GLY A 112 8.30 7.51 18.90
C GLY A 112 9.57 7.84 18.11
N LYS A 113 10.02 6.96 17.20
CA LYS A 113 11.20 7.17 16.35
C LYS A 113 10.80 7.87 15.05
N LYS A 114 11.56 8.90 14.67
CA LYS A 114 11.43 9.59 13.38
C LYS A 114 12.30 8.89 12.35
N PHE A 115 11.77 8.73 11.14
CA PHE A 115 12.52 8.19 10.00
C PHE A 115 12.07 8.90 8.72
N GLN A 116 12.89 8.81 7.68
CA GLN A 116 12.52 9.33 6.37
C GLN A 116 11.90 8.23 5.53
N VAL A 117 10.82 8.57 4.84
CA VAL A 117 10.17 7.73 3.84
C VAL A 117 10.32 8.42 2.51
N SER A 118 10.82 7.71 1.50
CA SER A 118 10.89 8.21 0.13
C SER A 118 9.61 7.93 -0.64
N ILE A 119 9.38 8.71 -1.70
CA ILE A 119 8.31 8.44 -2.67
C ILE A 119 8.39 7.01 -3.20
N LYS A 120 9.60 6.52 -3.53
CA LYS A 120 9.81 5.16 -4.06
C LYS A 120 9.33 4.09 -3.09
N GLN A 121 9.77 4.16 -1.84
CA GLN A 121 9.39 3.20 -0.79
C GLN A 121 7.87 3.22 -0.55
N GLU A 122 7.28 4.41 -0.43
CA GLU A 122 5.85 4.53 -0.17
C GLU A 122 5.00 4.03 -1.35
N THR A 123 5.40 4.36 -2.57
CA THR A 123 4.73 3.90 -3.80
C THR A 123 4.78 2.38 -3.91
N SER A 124 5.96 1.79 -3.73
CA SER A 124 6.13 0.33 -3.78
C SER A 124 5.32 -0.38 -2.69
N ARG A 125 5.27 0.17 -1.47
CA ARG A 125 4.43 -0.33 -0.37
C ARG A 125 2.94 -0.30 -0.71
N ILE A 126 2.45 0.80 -1.28
CA ILE A 126 1.03 0.94 -1.65
C ILE A 126 0.68 0.00 -2.80
N LEU A 127 1.55 -0.13 -3.81
CA LEU A 127 1.36 -1.10 -4.91
C LEU A 127 1.30 -2.55 -4.41
N GLY A 128 2.17 -2.92 -3.46
CA GLY A 128 2.12 -4.24 -2.82
C GLY A 128 0.81 -4.51 -2.08
N ASN A 129 0.28 -3.51 -1.37
CA ASN A 129 -1.02 -3.61 -0.71
C ASN A 129 -2.18 -3.69 -1.71
N LEU A 130 -2.10 -2.95 -2.83
CA LEU A 130 -3.08 -2.98 -3.90
C LEU A 130 -3.11 -4.34 -4.59
N GLY A 131 -1.92 -4.90 -4.88
CA GLY A 131 -1.80 -6.26 -5.41
C GLY A 131 -2.41 -7.29 -4.48
N TRP A 132 -2.22 -7.13 -3.16
CA TRP A 132 -2.86 -8.02 -2.18
C TRP A 132 -4.38 -7.92 -2.24
N ALA A 133 -4.95 -6.72 -2.28
CA ALA A 133 -6.40 -6.54 -2.38
C ALA A 133 -6.97 -7.15 -3.69
N TYR A 134 -6.26 -6.99 -4.81
CA TYR A 134 -6.64 -7.64 -6.07
C TYR A 134 -6.57 -9.17 -6.02
N MET A 135 -5.55 -9.74 -5.35
CA MET A 135 -5.48 -11.18 -5.10
C MET A 135 -6.70 -11.69 -4.34
N GLN A 136 -7.17 -10.96 -3.33
CA GLN A 136 -8.38 -11.32 -2.57
C GLN A 136 -9.65 -11.28 -3.43
N LYS A 137 -9.70 -10.40 -4.43
CA LYS A 137 -10.79 -10.34 -5.43
C LYS A 137 -10.61 -11.28 -6.61
N SER A 138 -9.60 -12.16 -6.59
CA SER A 138 -9.21 -13.02 -7.72
C SER A 138 -8.90 -12.27 -9.03
N LYS A 139 -8.60 -10.97 -8.95
CA LYS A 139 -8.15 -10.14 -10.09
C LYS A 139 -6.64 -10.35 -10.32
N PHE A 140 -6.24 -11.57 -10.69
CA PHE A 140 -4.82 -11.97 -10.72
C PHE A 140 -3.98 -11.20 -11.75
N MET A 141 -4.54 -10.87 -12.91
CA MET A 141 -3.82 -10.08 -13.92
C MET A 141 -3.48 -8.67 -13.40
N ALA A 142 -4.47 -7.98 -12.81
CA ALA A 142 -4.26 -6.67 -12.21
C ALA A 142 -3.28 -6.73 -11.02
N ALA A 143 -3.34 -7.79 -10.21
CA ALA A 143 -2.41 -8.02 -9.11
C ALA A 143 -0.97 -8.19 -9.60
N GLU A 144 -0.76 -8.93 -10.69
CA GLU A 144 0.57 -9.13 -11.28
C GLU A 144 1.18 -7.81 -11.74
N VAL A 145 0.41 -6.96 -12.45
CA VAL A 145 0.90 -5.67 -12.95
C VAL A 145 1.44 -4.81 -11.80
N VAL A 146 0.65 -4.66 -10.73
CA VAL A 146 1.07 -3.84 -9.58
C VAL A 146 2.19 -4.48 -8.76
N TYR A 147 2.24 -5.82 -8.66
CA TYR A 147 3.35 -6.51 -8.00
C TYR A 147 4.66 -6.41 -8.78
N LYS A 148 4.63 -6.60 -10.10
CA LYS A 148 5.79 -6.37 -10.97
C LYS A 148 6.29 -4.95 -10.83
N LYS A 149 5.38 -3.96 -10.84
CA LYS A 149 5.76 -2.56 -10.67
C LYS A 149 6.35 -2.27 -9.28
N ALA A 150 5.78 -2.84 -8.22
CA ALA A 150 6.34 -2.73 -6.87
C ALA A 150 7.77 -3.29 -6.80
N GLN A 151 7.99 -4.47 -7.40
CA GLN A 151 9.29 -5.12 -7.50
C GLN A 151 10.30 -4.28 -8.31
N MET A 152 9.87 -3.63 -9.39
CA MET A 152 10.74 -2.76 -10.20
C MET A 152 11.18 -1.49 -9.46
N ILE A 153 10.30 -0.90 -8.64
CA ILE A 153 10.58 0.38 -7.96
C ILE A 153 11.52 0.19 -6.77
N ASP A 154 11.28 -0.85 -5.98
CA ASP A 154 11.98 -1.13 -4.72
C ASP A 154 12.01 -2.66 -4.53
N PRO A 155 12.94 -3.37 -5.20
CA PRO A 155 13.00 -4.83 -5.20
C PRO A 155 13.27 -5.38 -3.80
N ASP A 156 12.46 -6.33 -3.36
CA ASP A 156 12.74 -7.12 -2.17
C ASP A 156 12.18 -8.54 -2.28
N ALA A 157 12.65 -9.41 -1.41
CA ALA A 157 12.27 -10.83 -1.40
C ALA A 157 10.79 -11.07 -1.04
N ASN A 158 10.19 -10.24 -0.18
CA ASN A 158 8.77 -10.35 0.17
C ASN A 158 7.86 -9.99 -1.00
N LYS A 159 8.20 -8.95 -1.76
CA LYS A 159 7.50 -8.55 -2.98
C LYS A 159 7.66 -9.61 -4.08
N ALA A 160 8.84 -10.20 -4.21
CA ALA A 160 9.06 -11.33 -5.11
C ALA A 160 8.20 -12.54 -4.72
N CYS A 161 8.12 -12.91 -3.44
CA CYS A 161 7.22 -13.97 -2.97
C CYS A 161 5.74 -13.64 -3.20
N ASN A 162 5.32 -12.37 -3.10
CA ASN A 162 3.96 -11.95 -3.45
C ASN A 162 3.68 -12.13 -4.95
N LEU A 163 4.63 -11.74 -5.82
CA LEU A 163 4.54 -11.92 -7.27
C LEU A 163 4.50 -13.40 -7.64
N ALA A 164 5.38 -14.23 -7.07
CA ALA A 164 5.40 -15.67 -7.30
C ALA A 164 4.06 -16.32 -6.94
N ARG A 165 3.49 -15.97 -5.78
CA ARG A 165 2.15 -16.46 -5.40
C ARG A 165 1.07 -16.04 -6.40
N CYS A 166 1.16 -14.84 -6.96
CA CYS A 166 0.25 -14.38 -8.02
C CYS A 166 0.38 -15.25 -9.28
N LEU A 167 1.62 -15.52 -9.73
CA LEU A 167 1.90 -16.38 -10.88
C LEU A 167 1.40 -17.82 -10.67
N ILE A 168 1.55 -18.37 -9.45
CA ILE A 168 1.01 -19.70 -9.09
C ILE A 168 -0.51 -19.74 -9.23
N LYS A 169 -1.21 -18.68 -8.80
CA LYS A 169 -2.68 -18.59 -8.96
C LYS A 169 -3.13 -18.50 -10.42
N GLN A 170 -2.24 -18.07 -11.31
CA GLN A 170 -2.45 -18.07 -12.76
C GLN A 170 -1.94 -19.35 -13.45
N ALA A 171 -1.49 -20.36 -12.68
CA ALA A 171 -0.84 -21.58 -13.20
C ALA A 171 0.45 -21.33 -14.00
N ARG A 172 1.09 -20.17 -13.86
CA ARG A 172 2.38 -19.82 -14.48
C ARG A 172 3.56 -20.30 -13.64
N ASN A 173 3.62 -21.62 -13.48
CA ASN A 173 4.53 -22.29 -12.54
C ASN A 173 6.02 -22.07 -12.85
N VAL A 174 6.39 -22.05 -14.13
CA VAL A 174 7.79 -21.85 -14.55
C VAL A 174 8.30 -20.48 -14.14
N GLU A 175 7.51 -19.43 -14.37
CA GLU A 175 7.89 -18.06 -13.98
C GLU A 175 7.90 -17.89 -12.46
N ALA A 176 6.93 -18.47 -11.76
CA ALA A 176 6.92 -18.47 -10.30
C ALA A 176 8.19 -19.13 -9.74
N HIS A 177 8.62 -20.26 -10.31
CA HIS A 177 9.82 -20.97 -9.90
C HIS A 177 11.09 -20.12 -10.10
N LEU A 178 11.22 -19.43 -11.23
CA LEU A 178 12.35 -18.52 -11.47
C LEU A 178 12.43 -17.40 -10.43
N VAL A 179 11.30 -16.76 -10.13
CA VAL A 179 11.23 -15.69 -9.11
C VAL A 179 11.59 -16.22 -7.72
N LEU A 180 11.07 -17.38 -7.33
CA LEU A 180 11.36 -17.97 -6.01
C LEU A 180 12.82 -18.42 -5.89
N ASN A 181 13.44 -18.90 -6.97
CA ASN A 181 14.85 -19.25 -6.98
C ASN A 181 15.75 -18.03 -6.72
N GLU A 182 15.40 -16.85 -7.23
CA GLU A 182 16.15 -15.63 -6.92
C GLU A 182 16.09 -15.29 -5.43
N VAL A 183 14.92 -15.47 -4.79
CA VAL A 183 14.76 -15.28 -3.35
C VAL A 183 15.63 -16.26 -2.57
N LEU A 184 15.55 -17.55 -2.89
CA LEU A 184 16.29 -18.63 -2.19
C LEU A 184 17.80 -18.54 -2.40
N GLN A 185 18.26 -18.01 -3.52
CA GLN A 185 19.68 -17.77 -3.80
C GLN A 185 20.23 -16.50 -3.14
N GLY A 186 19.43 -15.77 -2.35
CA GLY A 186 19.90 -14.57 -1.67
C GLY A 186 20.08 -13.36 -2.58
N LYS A 187 19.53 -13.36 -3.79
CA LYS A 187 19.78 -12.30 -4.79
C LYS A 187 19.02 -11.01 -4.52
N LEU A 188 18.02 -11.04 -3.64
CA LEU A 188 17.15 -9.92 -3.33
C LEU A 188 17.36 -9.41 -1.91
N LEU A 189 17.14 -8.11 -1.72
CA LEU A 189 17.14 -7.51 -0.38
C LEU A 189 16.08 -8.19 0.50
N GLY A 190 16.46 -8.53 1.72
CA GLY A 190 15.59 -9.23 2.67
C GLY A 190 15.50 -10.75 2.44
N SER A 191 16.23 -11.32 1.47
CA SER A 191 16.28 -12.77 1.29
C SER A 191 16.91 -13.53 2.47
N GLU A 192 17.68 -12.87 3.34
CA GLU A 192 18.27 -13.48 4.53
C GLU A 192 17.26 -13.66 5.68
N ASP A 193 16.10 -13.01 5.59
CA ASP A 193 15.06 -13.13 6.59
C ASP A 193 14.43 -14.53 6.56
N CYS A 194 14.44 -15.21 7.71
CA CYS A 194 14.01 -16.60 7.81
C CYS A 194 12.53 -16.78 7.44
N GLN A 195 11.67 -15.81 7.72
CA GLN A 195 10.24 -15.88 7.38
C GLN A 195 10.06 -15.82 5.87
N THR A 196 10.81 -14.93 5.21
CA THR A 196 10.77 -14.76 3.77
C THR A 196 11.31 -16.00 3.04
N GLN A 197 12.39 -16.62 3.55
CA GLN A 197 12.91 -17.88 3.02
C GLN A 197 11.93 -19.05 3.21
N ASN A 198 11.39 -19.23 4.42
CA ASN A 198 10.41 -20.28 4.69
C ASN A 198 9.20 -20.15 3.77
N ARG A 199 8.71 -18.91 3.59
CA ARG A 199 7.61 -18.64 2.67
C ARG A 199 7.96 -18.95 1.21
N ALA A 200 9.19 -18.66 0.78
CA ALA A 200 9.63 -19.01 -0.56
C ALA A 200 9.69 -20.54 -0.76
N GLN A 201 10.18 -21.28 0.24
CA GLN A 201 10.21 -22.74 0.24
C GLN A 201 8.80 -23.34 0.22
N GLU A 202 7.88 -22.83 1.03
CA GLU A 202 6.47 -23.26 1.02
C GLU A 202 5.84 -23.09 -0.37
N LEU A 203 6.07 -21.95 -1.02
CA LEU A 203 5.59 -21.70 -2.38
C LEU A 203 6.26 -22.62 -3.41
N MET A 204 7.53 -22.98 -3.22
CA MET A 204 8.21 -23.97 -4.06
C MET A 204 7.59 -25.36 -3.91
N LEU A 205 7.24 -25.78 -2.70
CA LEU A 205 6.56 -27.06 -2.47
C LEU A 205 5.17 -27.10 -3.11
N GLU A 206 4.45 -25.96 -3.19
CA GLU A 206 3.17 -25.88 -3.91
C GLU A 206 3.33 -26.11 -5.43
N LEU A 207 4.53 -25.85 -5.98
CA LEU A 207 4.85 -26.04 -7.39
C LEU A 207 5.20 -27.49 -7.74
N GLU A 208 5.84 -28.24 -6.84
CA GLU A 208 6.33 -29.61 -7.07
C GLU A 208 5.27 -30.58 -7.64
N PRO A 209 4.01 -30.65 -7.15
CA PRO A 209 3.01 -31.55 -7.71
C PRO A 209 2.45 -31.10 -9.07
N LYS A 210 2.73 -29.87 -9.53
CA LYS A 210 2.20 -29.28 -10.77
C LYS A 210 3.25 -29.20 -11.89
N TRP A 211 4.44 -29.77 -11.69
CA TRP A 211 5.56 -29.79 -12.65
C TRP A 211 5.50 -30.94 -13.67
N LEU A 212 4.50 -31.82 -13.57
CA LEU A 212 4.19 -32.75 -14.67
C LEU A 212 3.65 -31.94 -15.86
N PRO A 213 4.26 -31.98 -17.05
CA PRO A 213 3.80 -31.18 -18.18
C PRO A 213 2.46 -31.74 -18.70
N PRO A 214 1.37 -30.95 -18.75
CA PRO A 214 0.17 -31.30 -19.50
C PRO A 214 0.35 -30.98 -21.00
N PRO A 215 -0.32 -31.72 -21.92
CA PRO A 215 -0.21 -31.50 -23.35
C PRO A 215 -0.86 -30.19 -23.82
N GLU A 216 -0.35 -29.72 -24.95
CA GLU A 216 -0.49 -28.44 -25.65
C GLU A 216 -1.82 -27.65 -25.57
N THR A 217 -1.61 -26.33 -25.41
CA THR A 217 -2.40 -25.16 -25.88
C THR A 217 -3.92 -25.14 -25.67
N VAL A 218 -4.35 -24.21 -24.83
CA VAL A 218 -5.68 -23.58 -24.95
C VAL A 218 -5.48 -22.07 -25.07
N LYS A 219 -5.80 -21.51 -26.26
CA LYS A 219 -6.01 -20.07 -26.44
C LYS A 219 -7.32 -19.70 -25.76
N ILE A 220 -7.29 -18.75 -24.83
CA ILE A 220 -8.51 -18.10 -24.34
C ILE A 220 -8.48 -16.63 -24.76
N THR A 221 -9.48 -16.29 -25.56
CA THR A 221 -9.86 -14.96 -26.04
C THR A 221 -10.75 -14.26 -25.02
N GLY A 222 -10.45 -12.97 -24.76
CA GLY A 222 -11.39 -11.89 -24.39
C GLY A 222 -12.18 -12.02 -23.08
N PHE A 223 -12.08 -11.03 -22.18
CA PHE A 223 -13.17 -10.08 -21.86
C PHE A 223 -12.80 -9.13 -20.71
N ASP A 224 -13.24 -7.88 -20.91
CA ASP A 224 -13.41 -6.69 -20.05
C ASP A 224 -12.31 -6.21 -19.11
N LEU A 225 -11.72 -5.11 -19.57
CA LEU A 225 -10.67 -4.35 -18.95
C LEU A 225 -11.27 -3.18 -18.14
N GLU A 226 -10.99 -3.14 -16.85
CA GLU A 226 -10.76 -1.85 -16.17
C GLU A 226 -9.35 -1.36 -16.55
N ASP A 227 -9.09 -1.15 -17.85
CA ASP A 227 -7.76 -0.80 -18.40
C ASP A 227 -7.39 0.64 -18.13
N ASP A 228 -8.36 1.56 -18.14
CA ASP A 228 -8.05 3.00 -18.20
C ASP A 228 -7.18 3.48 -17.05
N PHE A 229 -7.40 2.98 -15.82
CA PHE A 229 -6.57 3.36 -14.67
C PHE A 229 -5.22 2.64 -14.64
N ILE A 230 -5.15 1.41 -15.16
CA ILE A 230 -3.88 0.66 -15.21
C ILE A 230 -3.00 1.24 -16.31
N ASP A 231 -3.57 1.54 -17.47
CA ASP A 231 -2.93 2.26 -18.57
C ASP A 231 -2.52 3.67 -18.17
N GLU A 232 -3.38 4.40 -17.44
CA GLU A 232 -3.03 5.71 -16.90
C GLU A 232 -1.90 5.57 -15.90
N LEU A 233 -1.96 4.66 -14.93
CA LEU A 233 -0.83 4.39 -14.03
C LEU A 233 0.42 3.94 -14.78
N GLU A 234 0.31 3.12 -15.81
CA GLU A 234 1.44 2.59 -16.55
C GLU A 234 2.10 3.69 -17.40
N LYS A 235 1.31 4.52 -18.08
CA LYS A 235 1.78 5.73 -18.79
C LYS A 235 2.44 6.70 -17.81
N LEU A 236 1.76 7.02 -16.71
CA LEU A 236 2.25 7.96 -15.69
C LEU A 236 3.51 7.45 -14.98
N LEU A 237 3.66 6.14 -14.81
CA LEU A 237 4.83 5.54 -14.17
C LEU A 237 5.94 5.11 -15.15
N ASN A 238 5.69 5.11 -16.46
CA ASN A 238 6.72 4.97 -17.49
C ASN A 238 7.46 6.29 -17.72
N GLU A 239 6.80 7.43 -17.46
CA GLU A 239 7.47 8.74 -17.33
C GLU A 239 8.47 8.79 -16.16
N TRP A 240 8.38 7.85 -15.21
CA TRP A 240 9.24 7.78 -14.01
C TRP A 240 10.50 6.91 -14.18
N SER A 241 10.78 6.40 -15.38
CA SER A 241 12.03 5.68 -15.69
C SER A 241 13.25 6.63 -15.70
N PRO A 242 14.41 6.25 -15.14
CA PRO A 242 15.55 7.14 -15.01
C PRO A 242 16.35 7.18 -16.32
N LEU A 243 15.98 8.08 -17.23
CA LEU A 243 16.87 8.88 -18.09
C LEU A 243 16.02 9.68 -19.09
N ARG A 244 16.22 11.00 -19.05
CA ARG A 244 15.69 12.09 -19.91
C ARG A 244 14.47 12.84 -19.36
N THR A 245 14.82 13.86 -18.57
CA THR A 245 14.22 15.22 -18.62
C THR A 245 12.77 15.31 -19.09
N LYS A 246 11.83 14.97 -18.21
CA LYS A 246 10.64 15.77 -17.97
C LYS A 246 10.38 15.81 -16.48
N ARG A 247 10.69 16.95 -15.87
CA ARG A 247 10.47 17.22 -14.45
C ARG A 247 8.97 17.30 -14.17
N LEU A 248 8.61 17.02 -12.92
CA LEU A 248 7.35 17.44 -12.31
C LEU A 248 7.18 18.97 -12.48
N PRO A 249 6.00 19.47 -12.91
CA PRO A 249 5.76 20.90 -13.24
C PRO A 249 5.95 21.93 -12.11
N ILE A 250 6.24 21.51 -10.88
CA ILE A 250 6.50 22.42 -9.75
C ILE A 250 7.84 23.19 -9.86
N PHE A 251 8.68 22.89 -10.85
CA PHE A 251 10.00 23.50 -11.01
C PHE A 251 10.18 24.44 -12.22
N GLU A 252 9.11 24.85 -12.92
CA GLU A 252 9.22 25.84 -14.01
C GLU A 252 8.50 27.18 -13.76
N GLU A 253 7.69 27.33 -12.71
CA GLU A 253 6.95 28.57 -12.43
C GLU A 253 7.48 29.42 -11.25
N ILE A 254 8.80 29.45 -11.04
CA ILE A 254 9.42 30.48 -10.17
C ILE A 254 10.53 31.28 -10.90
N SER A 255 10.87 30.97 -12.15
CA SER A 255 11.86 31.75 -12.91
C SER A 255 11.29 32.74 -13.94
N SER A 256 9.98 32.70 -14.27
CA SER A 256 9.38 33.59 -15.27
C SER A 256 8.55 34.76 -14.72
N TYR A 257 8.19 34.77 -13.43
CA TYR A 257 7.38 35.86 -12.83
C TYR A 257 8.18 36.93 -12.06
N ARG A 258 9.52 36.89 -12.06
CA ARG A 258 10.34 37.91 -11.37
C ARG A 258 11.02 38.95 -12.28
N ASN A 259 10.96 38.78 -13.60
CA ASN A 259 11.59 39.72 -14.56
C ASN A 259 10.60 40.56 -15.38
N GLN A 260 9.32 40.61 -14.99
CA GLN A 260 8.30 41.49 -15.61
C GLN A 260 7.69 42.52 -14.64
N LEU A 261 8.31 42.75 -13.49
CA LEU A 261 7.91 43.80 -12.52
C LEU A 261 9.05 44.76 -12.15
N LEU A 262 10.10 44.83 -12.98
CA LEU A 262 11.17 45.83 -12.87
C LEU A 262 11.50 46.44 -14.25
N SER A 263 10.45 46.85 -14.98
CA SER A 263 10.52 47.96 -15.93
C SER A 263 9.72 49.12 -15.37
#